data_AF-A0A671NLP9-F1
#
_entry.id   AF-A0A671NLP9-F1
#
_cell.length_a   1.000
_cell.length_b   1.000
_cell.length_c   1.000
_cell.angle_alpha   90.00
_cell.angle_beta   90.00
_cell.angle_gamma   90.00
#
_symmetry.space_group_name_H-M   'P 1'
#
loop_
_entity.id
_entity.type
_entity.pdbx_description
1 polymer ?
#
loop_
_entity_poly.entity_id
_entity_poly.type
_entity_poly.pdbx_seq_one_letter_code
_entity_poly.pdbx_strand_id
1 'polypeptide(L)'
;MSKNTVSDRFRKVDVDEYDENKFVDEEDGGENQLGPDEAEVDSLIRSYPFSNLMGALQAVLKNPPINTKNQNVKDRAEGLVLKVLSSVKASDIEKAVQSLDKSGVDLLMKYIYKGFERPSDNSSAILLQWHEKTLLVIEQNKK
;
A
#
# COMPACT_ATOMS: atom_id res chain seq x y z
N MET A 1 -23.94 29.04 -51.03
CA MET A 1 -24.41 29.11 -49.64
C MET A 1 -23.77 27.99 -48.85
N SER A 2 -22.91 28.32 -47.88
CA SER A 2 -22.25 27.32 -47.03
C SER A 2 -23.28 26.71 -46.07
N LYS A 3 -23.41 25.38 -46.08
CA LYS A 3 -24.29 24.64 -45.17
C LYS A 3 -23.81 24.87 -43.74
N ASN A 4 -24.68 25.35 -42.86
CA ASN A 4 -24.40 25.54 -41.44
C ASN A 4 -24.11 24.19 -40.79
N THR A 5 -22.86 23.95 -40.39
CA THR A 5 -22.44 22.75 -39.66
C THR A 5 -22.77 22.93 -38.18
N VAL A 6 -24.05 22.75 -37.81
CA VAL A 6 -24.54 22.84 -36.41
C VAL A 6 -23.93 21.75 -35.49
N SER A 7 -23.15 20.83 -36.06
CA SER A 7 -22.52 19.74 -35.31
C SER A 7 -21.20 20.19 -34.70
N ASP A 8 -21.20 20.40 -33.38
CA ASP A 8 -19.99 20.65 -32.57
C ASP A 8 -19.20 19.36 -32.22
N ARG A 9 -19.57 18.22 -32.83
CA ARG A 9 -18.94 16.90 -32.55
C ARG A 9 -17.42 16.90 -32.72
N PHE A 10 -16.89 17.71 -33.64
CA PHE A 10 -15.45 17.81 -33.88
C PHE A 10 -14.70 18.52 -32.75
N ARG A 11 -15.37 19.36 -31.94
CA ARG A 11 -14.77 20.03 -30.77
C ARG A 11 -14.79 19.21 -29.49
N LYS A 12 -15.50 18.07 -29.51
CA LYS A 12 -15.57 17.13 -28.38
C LYS A 12 -14.45 16.08 -28.41
N VAL A 13 -13.67 16.04 -29.48
CA VAL A 13 -12.53 15.12 -29.60
C VAL A 13 -11.39 15.71 -28.78
N ASP A 14 -10.91 14.95 -27.81
CA ASP A 14 -9.70 15.27 -27.07
C ASP A 14 -8.48 14.95 -27.94
N VAL A 15 -7.93 15.98 -28.58
CA VAL A 15 -6.76 15.85 -29.45
C VAL A 15 -5.47 15.71 -28.65
N ASP A 16 -5.46 16.14 -27.39
CA ASP A 16 -4.28 16.11 -26.52
C ASP A 16 -3.99 14.68 -26.02
N GLU A 17 -5.00 13.81 -26.01
CA GLU A 17 -4.84 12.37 -25.71
C GLU A 17 -3.87 11.67 -26.66
N TYR A 18 -3.73 12.18 -27.88
CA TYR A 18 -2.88 11.63 -28.94
C TYR A 18 -1.58 12.43 -29.16
N ASP A 19 -1.23 13.38 -28.29
CA ASP A 19 0.04 14.09 -28.38
C ASP A 19 1.21 13.13 -28.10
N GLU A 20 2.13 13.00 -29.04
CA GLU A 20 3.33 12.16 -28.92
C GLU A 20 4.25 12.61 -27.77
N ASN A 21 4.13 13.86 -27.32
CA ASN A 21 4.88 14.40 -26.18
C ASN A 21 4.18 14.20 -24.84
N LYS A 22 2.99 13.57 -24.83
CA LYS A 22 2.28 13.25 -23.58
C LYS A 22 3.13 12.31 -22.74
N PHE A 23 3.37 12.69 -21.49
CA PHE A 23 4.10 11.85 -20.55
C PHE A 23 3.30 10.57 -20.26
N VAL A 24 3.97 9.42 -20.38
CA VAL A 24 3.43 8.10 -20.06
C VAL A 24 4.32 7.47 -19.00
N ASP A 25 3.72 6.99 -17.91
CA ASP A 25 4.45 6.26 -16.88
C ASP A 25 5.07 4.99 -17.48
N GLU A 26 6.32 4.69 -17.13
CA GLU A 26 6.94 3.42 -17.50
C GLU A 26 6.22 2.27 -16.80
N GLU A 27 5.69 1.33 -17.57
CA GLU A 27 5.10 0.10 -17.04
C GLU A 27 6.20 -0.87 -16.64
N ASP A 28 6.58 -0.84 -15.36
CA ASP A 28 7.54 -1.78 -14.81
C ASP A 28 6.90 -3.19 -14.73
N GLY A 29 7.62 -4.24 -15.15
CA GLY A 29 7.12 -5.58 -15.50
C GLY A 29 6.57 -6.45 -14.35
N GLY A 30 5.64 -5.92 -13.54
CA GLY A 30 5.12 -6.51 -12.32
C GLY A 30 3.96 -7.50 -12.49
N GLU A 31 3.67 -7.98 -13.70
CA GLU A 31 2.52 -8.86 -13.95
C GLU A 31 2.54 -10.15 -13.11
N ASN A 32 3.74 -10.63 -12.73
CA ASN A 32 3.93 -11.84 -11.93
C ASN A 32 4.06 -11.59 -10.41
N GLN A 33 3.88 -10.35 -9.92
CA GLN A 33 3.89 -10.10 -8.48
C GLN A 33 2.64 -10.68 -7.84
N LEU A 34 2.82 -11.64 -6.92
CA LEU A 34 1.74 -12.32 -6.20
C LEU A 34 1.44 -11.70 -4.83
N GLY A 35 2.28 -10.78 -4.37
CA GLY A 35 2.20 -10.19 -3.03
C GLY A 35 2.88 -11.05 -1.95
N PRO A 36 2.67 -10.70 -0.66
CA PRO A 36 3.20 -11.46 0.47
C PRO A 36 2.52 -12.83 0.62
N ASP A 37 3.26 -13.81 1.15
CA ASP A 37 2.76 -15.17 1.37
C ASP A 37 1.79 -15.20 2.56
N GLU A 38 0.51 -15.42 2.27
CA GLU A 38 -0.54 -15.50 3.28
C GLU A 38 -0.35 -16.66 4.25
N ALA A 39 0.12 -17.82 3.78
CA ALA A 39 0.30 -18.99 4.64
C ALA A 39 1.45 -18.76 5.64
N GLU A 40 2.54 -18.14 5.17
CA GLU A 40 3.65 -17.71 6.03
C GLU A 40 3.16 -16.73 7.10
N VAL A 41 2.46 -15.65 6.69
CA VAL A 41 1.96 -14.61 7.60
C VAL A 41 0.98 -15.20 8.63
N ASP A 42 0.05 -16.04 8.20
CA ASP A 42 -0.93 -16.66 9.10
C ASP A 42 -0.27 -17.64 10.07
N SER A 43 0.75 -18.38 9.63
CA SER A 43 1.52 -19.25 10.51
C SER A 43 2.24 -18.47 11.61
N LEU A 44 2.77 -17.28 11.29
CA LEU A 44 3.50 -16.43 12.23
C LEU A 44 2.56 -15.77 13.25
N ILE A 45 1.37 -15.36 12.83
CA ILE A 45 0.33 -14.82 13.71
C ILE A 45 -0.20 -15.91 14.66
N ARG A 46 -0.46 -17.12 14.13
CA ARG A 46 -1.10 -18.21 14.88
C ARG A 46 -0.11 -19.12 15.62
N SER A 47 1.19 -18.88 15.49
CA SER A 47 2.23 -19.69 16.13
C SER A 47 2.01 -19.76 17.65
N TYR A 48 1.97 -20.98 18.18
CA TYR A 48 1.76 -21.26 19.60
C TYR A 48 3.05 -21.88 20.16
N PRO A 49 3.52 -21.52 21.37
CA PRO A 49 2.86 -20.73 22.42
C PRO A 49 3.05 -19.21 22.32
N PHE A 50 3.89 -18.71 21.41
CA PHE A 50 4.15 -17.28 21.22
C PHE A 50 3.98 -16.88 19.75
N SER A 51 3.02 -16.00 19.46
CA SER A 51 2.84 -15.40 18.14
C SER A 51 4.08 -14.55 17.77
N ASN A 52 4.67 -14.80 16.61
CA ASN A 52 5.78 -13.99 16.10
C ASN A 52 5.26 -12.86 15.21
N LEU A 53 4.65 -11.86 15.85
CA LEU A 53 4.07 -10.70 15.15
C LEU A 53 5.12 -9.84 14.45
N MET A 54 6.35 -9.82 14.97
CA MET A 54 7.46 -9.10 14.34
C MET A 54 7.86 -9.74 13.02
N GLY A 55 8.00 -11.08 13.02
CA GLY A 55 8.24 -11.85 11.82
C GLY A 55 7.09 -11.68 10.82
N ALA A 56 5.83 -11.66 11.29
CA ALA A 56 4.67 -11.46 10.43
C ALA A 56 4.69 -10.07 9.75
N LEU A 57 5.09 -9.01 10.47
CA LEU A 57 5.26 -7.67 9.91
C LEU A 57 6.35 -7.63 8.84
N GLN A 58 7.49 -8.27 9.09
CA GLN A 58 8.57 -8.34 8.10
C GLN A 58 8.16 -9.16 6.87
N ALA A 59 7.47 -10.29 7.08
CA ALA A 59 6.99 -11.15 6.00
C ALA A 59 5.99 -10.41 5.09
N VAL A 60 5.05 -9.67 5.67
CA VAL A 60 4.02 -8.96 4.89
C VAL A 60 4.58 -7.78 4.08
N LEU A 61 5.70 -7.20 4.52
CA LEU A 61 6.38 -6.08 3.84
C LEU A 61 7.43 -6.54 2.81
N LYS A 62 7.75 -7.83 2.73
CA LYS A 62 8.87 -8.35 1.91
C LYS A 62 8.64 -8.26 0.40
N ASN A 63 7.42 -8.54 -0.06
CA ASN A 63 7.07 -8.63 -1.49
C ASN A 63 5.79 -7.81 -1.80
N PRO A 64 5.83 -6.47 -1.74
CA PRO A 64 4.66 -5.66 -2.02
C PRO A 64 4.29 -5.70 -3.51
N PRO A 65 3.00 -5.87 -3.87
CA PRO A 65 2.56 -5.89 -5.27
C PRO A 65 2.45 -4.46 -5.85
N ILE A 66 3.57 -3.75 -5.95
CA ILE A 66 3.63 -2.34 -6.38
C ILE A 66 3.36 -2.21 -7.88
N ASN A 67 4.00 -3.06 -8.68
CA ASN A 67 4.07 -2.92 -10.14
C ASN A 67 2.99 -3.71 -10.87
N THR A 68 2.19 -4.51 -10.16
CA THR A 68 1.07 -5.23 -10.79
C THR A 68 -0.10 -4.29 -11.09
N LYS A 69 -0.77 -4.51 -12.22
CA LYS A 69 -2.07 -3.88 -12.53
C LYS A 69 -3.25 -4.64 -11.89
N ASN A 70 -3.00 -5.82 -11.32
CA ASN A 70 -4.04 -6.66 -10.76
C ASN A 70 -4.50 -6.12 -9.39
N GLN A 71 -5.65 -5.46 -9.38
CA GLN A 71 -6.23 -4.88 -8.17
C GLN A 71 -6.50 -5.93 -7.09
N ASN A 72 -6.88 -7.17 -7.46
CA ASN A 72 -7.15 -8.22 -6.48
C ASN A 72 -5.91 -8.59 -5.66
N VAL A 73 -4.73 -8.58 -6.28
CA VAL A 73 -3.46 -8.87 -5.59
C VAL A 73 -3.12 -7.74 -4.62
N LYS A 74 -3.31 -6.48 -5.03
CA LYS A 74 -3.11 -5.31 -4.17
C LYS A 74 -4.04 -5.35 -2.96
N ASP A 75 -5.32 -5.61 -3.19
CA ASP A 75 -6.34 -5.68 -2.14
C ASP A 75 -6.08 -6.83 -1.15
N ARG A 76 -5.59 -7.99 -1.64
CA ARG A 76 -5.17 -9.11 -0.78
C ARG A 76 -3.98 -8.74 0.08
N ALA A 77 -2.94 -8.14 -0.50
CA ALA A 77 -1.76 -7.69 0.26
C ALA A 77 -2.14 -6.66 1.32
N GLU A 78 -2.99 -5.68 0.97
CA GLU A 78 -3.52 -4.68 1.89
C GLU A 78 -4.26 -5.34 3.07
N GLY A 79 -5.17 -6.29 2.78
CA GLY A 79 -5.90 -7.02 3.82
C GLY A 79 -4.98 -7.77 4.78
N LEU A 80 -3.91 -8.38 4.27
CA LEU A 80 -2.90 -9.05 5.10
C LEU A 80 -2.13 -8.07 5.96
N VAL A 81 -1.71 -6.92 5.42
CA VAL A 81 -1.03 -5.89 6.20
C VAL A 81 -1.92 -5.40 7.33
N LEU A 82 -3.17 -5.02 7.03
CA LEU A 82 -4.11 -4.53 8.04
C LEU A 82 -4.40 -5.57 9.13
N LYS A 83 -4.47 -6.85 8.77
CA LYS A 83 -4.61 -7.95 9.73
C LYS A 83 -3.41 -8.03 10.69
N VAL A 84 -2.17 -7.91 10.17
CA VAL A 84 -0.96 -7.89 10.99
C VAL A 84 -0.94 -6.65 11.89
N LEU A 85 -1.18 -5.46 11.34
CA LEU A 85 -1.18 -4.20 12.09
C LEU A 85 -2.21 -4.20 13.23
N SER A 86 -3.37 -4.82 13.01
CA SER A 86 -4.44 -4.95 14.02
C SER A 86 -4.14 -6.01 15.09
N SER A 87 -3.25 -6.95 14.81
CA SER A 87 -2.86 -8.00 15.75
C SER A 87 -1.78 -7.56 16.73
N VAL A 88 -1.00 -6.54 16.37
CA VAL A 88 0.08 -5.99 17.21
C VAL A 88 -0.50 -5.12 18.33
N LYS A 89 0.00 -5.29 19.55
CA LYS A 89 -0.39 -4.48 20.71
C LYS A 89 0.21 -3.09 20.60
N ALA A 90 -0.53 -2.07 21.05
CA ALA A 90 -0.07 -0.67 21.03
C ALA A 90 1.30 -0.47 21.70
N SER A 91 1.61 -1.24 22.76
CA SER A 91 2.91 -1.19 23.47
C SER A 91 4.09 -1.69 22.64
N ASP A 92 3.85 -2.49 21.61
CA ASP A 92 4.89 -3.13 20.80
C ASP A 92 5.08 -2.44 19.43
N ILE A 93 4.18 -1.53 19.05
CA ILE A 93 4.23 -0.81 17.76
C ILE A 93 5.57 -0.08 17.58
N GLU A 94 6.02 0.68 18.58
CA GLU A 94 7.26 1.46 18.47
C GLU A 94 8.48 0.56 18.20
N LYS A 95 8.60 -0.54 18.95
CA LYS A 95 9.65 -1.54 18.73
C LYS A 95 9.55 -2.17 17.35
N ALA A 96 8.34 -2.39 16.85
CA ALA A 96 8.12 -2.98 15.54
C ALA A 96 8.58 -2.06 14.41
N VAL A 97 8.21 -0.78 14.47
CA VAL A 97 8.66 0.21 13.49
C VAL A 97 10.18 0.39 13.54
N GLN A 98 10.78 0.42 14.73
CA GLN A 98 12.25 0.53 14.88
C GLN A 98 13.02 -0.69 14.33
N SER A 99 12.37 -1.85 14.22
CA SER A 99 12.98 -3.06 13.66
C SER A 99 13.03 -3.07 12.12
N LEU A 100 12.30 -2.17 11.48
CA LEU A 100 12.26 -2.04 10.02
C LEU A 100 13.42 -1.19 9.53
N ASP A 101 13.92 -1.50 8.34
CA ASP A 101 14.85 -0.64 7.62
C ASP A 101 14.10 0.57 7.01
N LYS A 102 14.86 1.55 6.51
CA LYS A 102 14.28 2.78 5.94
C LYS A 102 13.25 2.49 4.83
N SER A 103 13.51 1.50 3.98
CA SER A 103 12.60 1.15 2.90
C SER A 103 11.32 0.47 3.43
N GLY A 104 11.45 -0.38 4.46
CA GLY A 104 10.32 -0.98 5.16
C GLY A 104 9.43 0.04 5.87
N VAL A 105 10.02 1.06 6.51
CA VAL A 105 9.27 2.16 7.14
C VAL A 105 8.50 2.99 6.10
N ASP A 106 9.14 3.33 4.98
CA ASP A 106 8.48 4.06 3.89
C ASP A 106 7.34 3.25 3.27
N LEU A 107 7.53 1.94 3.11
CA LEU A 107 6.50 1.03 2.60
C LEU A 107 5.34 0.88 3.59
N LEU A 108 5.63 0.75 4.88
CA LEU A 108 4.61 0.72 5.94
C LEU A 108 3.75 1.98 5.88
N MET A 109 4.35 3.15 5.68
CA MET A 109 3.62 4.41 5.54
C MET A 109 2.63 4.39 4.36
N LYS A 110 3.02 3.83 3.21
CA LYS A 110 2.12 3.68 2.05
C LYS A 110 0.91 2.82 2.40
N TYR A 111 1.10 1.70 3.10
CA TYR A 111 -0.01 0.84 3.53
C TYR A 111 -0.91 1.50 4.59
N ILE A 112 -0.36 2.32 5.48
CA ILE A 112 -1.15 3.09 6.44
C ILE A 112 -2.09 4.05 5.70
N TYR A 113 -1.59 4.83 4.74
CA TYR A 113 -2.43 5.70 3.93
C TYR A 113 -3.47 4.94 3.12
N LYS A 114 -3.08 3.79 2.56
CA LYS A 114 -4.01 2.93 1.83
C LYS A 114 -5.15 2.44 2.75
N GLY A 115 -4.81 2.02 3.97
CA GLY A 115 -5.79 1.60 4.97
C GLY A 115 -6.79 2.69 5.36
N PHE A 116 -6.39 3.97 5.32
CA PHE A 116 -7.30 5.09 5.56
C PHE A 116 -8.36 5.28 4.46
N GLU A 117 -8.16 4.73 3.26
CA GLU A 117 -9.18 4.77 2.19
C GLU A 117 -10.38 3.87 2.51
N ARG A 118 -10.19 2.82 3.32
CA ARG A 118 -11.20 1.80 3.63
C ARG A 118 -11.35 1.63 5.15
N PRO A 119 -11.86 2.64 5.86
CA PRO A 119 -12.05 2.55 7.30
C PRO A 119 -13.04 1.43 7.64
N SER A 120 -12.70 0.69 8.68
CA SER A 120 -13.51 -0.38 9.28
C SER A 120 -13.48 -0.23 10.81
N ASP A 121 -14.30 -0.99 11.53
CA ASP A 121 -14.44 -0.80 12.98
C ASP A 121 -13.09 -0.88 13.71
N ASN A 122 -12.76 0.21 14.41
CA ASN A 122 -11.51 0.46 15.14
C ASN A 122 -10.20 0.48 14.31
N SER A 123 -10.24 0.22 13.00
CA SER A 123 -9.01 0.16 12.20
C SER A 123 -8.34 1.54 12.09
N SER A 124 -9.12 2.61 11.94
CA SER A 124 -8.56 3.98 11.87
C SER A 124 -7.83 4.38 13.16
N ALA A 125 -8.32 3.98 14.33
CA ALA A 125 -7.65 4.28 15.60
C ALA A 125 -6.30 3.58 15.70
N ILE A 126 -6.25 2.30 15.30
CA ILE A 126 -5.00 1.52 15.25
C ILE A 126 -4.04 2.13 14.23
N LEU A 127 -4.52 2.47 13.03
CA LEU A 127 -3.70 3.07 11.98
C LEU A 127 -3.12 4.43 12.40
N LEU A 128 -3.83 5.24 13.19
CA LEU A 128 -3.29 6.48 13.75
C LEU A 128 -2.15 6.23 14.74
N GLN A 129 -2.23 5.18 15.57
CA GLN A 129 -1.13 4.80 16.47
C GLN A 129 0.10 4.36 15.68
N TRP A 130 -0.10 3.56 14.62
CA TRP A 130 0.97 3.17 13.71
C TRP A 130 1.58 4.38 13.01
N HIS A 131 0.75 5.28 12.48
CA HIS A 131 1.16 6.50 11.81
C HIS A 131 2.06 7.38 12.70
N GLU A 132 1.65 7.60 13.96
CA GLU A 132 2.44 8.37 14.94
C GLU A 132 3.86 7.80 15.07
N LYS A 133 3.99 6.48 15.29
CA LYS A 133 5.31 5.86 15.51
C LYS A 133 6.15 5.80 14.23
N THR A 134 5.53 5.52 13.09
CA THR A 134 6.18 5.54 11.77
C THR A 134 6.76 6.93 11.47
N LEU A 135 5.99 8.01 11.70
CA LEU A 135 6.47 9.37 11.51
C LEU A 135 7.67 9.70 12.39
N LEU A 136 7.63 9.34 13.67
CA LEU A 136 8.74 9.61 14.59
C LEU A 136 10.04 8.95 14.11
N VAL A 137 9.98 7.70 13.64
CA VAL A 137 11.16 6.99 13.11
C VAL A 137 11.66 7.63 11.81
N ILE A 138 10.77 8.05 10.91
CA ILE A 138 11.15 8.78 9.70
C ILE A 138 11.87 10.09 10.05
N GLU A 139 11.38 10.85 11.04
CA GLU A 139 12.00 12.09 11.47
C GLU A 139 13.36 11.89 12.16
N GLN A 140 13.51 10.81 12.93
CA GLN A 140 14.80 10.43 13.51
C GLN A 140 15.84 10.10 12.44
N ASN A 141 15.43 9.41 11.37
CA ASN A 141 16.31 9.02 10.26
C ASN A 141 16.73 10.18 9.33
N LYS A 142 16.18 11.39 9.51
CA LYS A 142 16.56 12.59 8.75
C LYS A 142 17.72 13.38 9.38
N LYS A 143 18.05 13.11 10.64
CA LYS A 143 19.17 13.74 11.36
C LYS A 143 20.46 12.97 11.14
#